data_AF-A0A954T3T2-F1
#
_entry.id   AF-A0A954T3T2-F1
#
_cell.length_a   1.000
_cell.length_b   1.000
_cell.length_c   1.000
_cell.angle_alpha   90.00
_cell.angle_beta   90.00
_cell.angle_gamma   90.00
#
_symmetry.space_group_name_H-M   'P 1'
#
loop_
_entity.id
_entity.type
_entity.pdbx_description
1 polymer ?
#
loop_
_entity_poly.entity_id
_entity_poly.type
_entity_poly.pdbx_seq_one_letter_code
_entity_poly.pdbx_strand_id
1 'polypeptide(L)'
;MTENDIAAEIVDASYKIHTSLGPGLLETVYEVVLQKELRERGLVVNRQVAVPIVWNGTSFHEGFRADLIVADLVIVELKSVEQLAPVHARQLLTYLRLTNKRLGLLINFGEALIKTGIKRVANNLPEDSRQEDSRQAAKTQRSTIVKPPRSPTVHRTSK
;
A
#
# COMPACT_ATOMS: atom_id res chain seq x y z
N MET A 1 -12.78 -7.78 -4.80
CA MET A 1 -11.73 -6.76 -4.63
C MET A 1 -10.39 -7.48 -4.68
N THR A 2 -9.42 -6.93 -5.40
CA THR A 2 -8.03 -7.41 -5.40
C THR A 2 -7.26 -6.86 -4.21
N GLU A 3 -6.05 -7.36 -3.95
CA GLU A 3 -5.12 -6.78 -2.98
C GLU A 3 -4.84 -5.30 -3.26
N ASN A 4 -4.81 -4.88 -4.53
CA ASN A 4 -4.60 -3.48 -4.91
C ASN A 4 -5.77 -2.59 -4.50
N ASP A 5 -6.99 -3.05 -4.74
CA ASP A 5 -8.20 -2.32 -4.39
C ASP A 5 -8.27 -2.15 -2.86
N ILE A 6 -7.95 -3.20 -2.10
CA ILE A 6 -7.93 -3.17 -0.63
C ILE A 6 -6.81 -2.25 -0.11
N ALA A 7 -5.62 -2.31 -0.71
CA ALA A 7 -4.52 -1.44 -0.34
C ALA A 7 -4.84 0.03 -0.56
N ALA A 8 -5.56 0.38 -1.64
CA ALA A 8 -6.04 1.74 -1.88
C ALA A 8 -6.96 2.22 -0.75
N GLU A 9 -7.94 1.41 -0.35
CA GLU A 9 -8.83 1.73 0.78
C GLU A 9 -8.08 1.94 2.10
N ILE A 10 -7.07 1.10 2.37
CA ILE A 10 -6.23 1.23 3.57
C ILE A 10 -5.43 2.53 3.53
N VAL A 11 -4.86 2.88 2.37
CA VAL A 11 -4.10 4.12 2.19
C VAL A 11 -5.01 5.31 2.41
N ASP A 12 -6.18 5.36 1.77
CA ASP A 12 -7.13 6.47 1.88
C ASP A 12 -7.65 6.65 3.33
N ALA A 13 -7.97 5.56 4.01
CA ALA A 13 -8.31 5.57 5.43
C ALA A 13 -7.16 6.13 6.29
N SER A 14 -5.92 5.71 6.03
CA SER A 14 -4.74 6.17 6.76
C SER A 14 -4.49 7.67 6.54
N TYR A 15 -4.70 8.19 5.32
CA TYR A 15 -4.65 9.63 5.06
C TYR A 15 -5.69 10.40 5.85
N LYS A 16 -6.95 9.95 5.84
CA LYS A 16 -8.02 10.59 6.61
C LYS A 16 -7.68 10.65 8.09
N ILE A 17 -7.18 9.55 8.65
CA ILE A 17 -6.83 9.45 10.07
C ILE A 17 -5.67 10.38 10.42
N HIS A 18 -4.57 10.34 9.66
CA HIS A 18 -3.39 11.17 9.93
C HIS A 18 -3.70 12.66 9.78
N THR A 19 -4.48 13.05 8.77
CA THR A 19 -4.90 14.46 8.59
C THR A 19 -5.84 14.96 9.69
N SER A 20 -6.65 14.07 10.28
CA SER A 20 -7.60 14.44 11.33
C SER A 20 -6.98 14.44 12.73
N LEU A 21 -6.16 13.45 13.05
CA LEU A 21 -5.59 13.26 14.39
C LEU A 21 -4.16 13.78 14.52
N GLY A 22 -3.45 13.97 13.41
CA GLY A 22 -2.02 14.26 13.40
C GLY A 22 -1.16 13.08 13.86
N PRO A 23 0.17 13.24 13.82
CA PRO A 23 1.13 12.31 14.43
C PRO A 23 1.18 12.48 15.96
N GLY A 24 1.76 11.50 16.66
CA GLY A 24 2.09 11.61 18.09
C GLY A 24 1.24 10.73 19.03
N LEU A 25 0.29 9.97 18.50
CA LEU A 25 -0.45 8.97 19.28
C LEU A 25 0.28 7.63 19.33
N LEU A 26 -0.11 6.77 20.27
CA LEU A 26 0.40 5.40 20.35
C LEU A 26 -0.07 4.56 19.15
N GLU A 27 0.74 3.58 18.75
CA GLU A 27 0.42 2.63 17.68
C GLU A 27 -0.95 1.97 17.87
N THR A 28 -1.26 1.57 19.11
CA THR A 28 -2.53 0.93 19.48
C THR A 28 -3.75 1.82 19.23
N VAL A 29 -3.60 3.15 19.29
CA VAL A 29 -4.69 4.08 19.01
C VAL A 29 -4.96 4.12 17.51
N TYR A 30 -3.92 4.27 16.68
CA TYR A 30 -4.08 4.23 15.22
C TYR A 30 -4.62 2.88 14.74
N GLU A 31 -4.22 1.77 15.37
CA GLU A 31 -4.73 0.43 15.07
C GLU A 31 -6.25 0.35 15.25
N VAL A 32 -6.76 0.78 16.41
CA VAL A 32 -8.20 0.73 16.72
C VAL A 32 -8.99 1.65 15.79
N VAL A 33 -8.47 2.85 15.51
CA VAL A 33 -9.15 3.82 14.64
C VAL A 33 -9.15 3.34 13.18
N LEU A 34 -8.03 2.83 12.67
CA LEU A 34 -7.93 2.31 11.31
C LEU A 34 -8.82 1.09 11.10
N GLN A 35 -8.88 0.18 12.09
CA GLN A 35 -9.83 -0.93 12.03
C GLN A 35 -11.28 -0.43 11.91
N LYS A 36 -11.67 0.56 12.72
CA LYS A 36 -13.02 1.12 12.70
C LYS A 36 -13.34 1.75 11.35
N GLU A 37 -12.48 2.63 10.85
CA GLU A 37 -12.63 3.30 9.55
C GLU A 37 -12.78 2.30 8.40
N LEU A 38 -11.97 1.25 8.37
CA LEU A 38 -12.03 0.23 7.32
C LEU A 38 -13.29 -0.64 7.42
N ARG A 39 -13.78 -0.92 8.63
CA ARG A 39 -15.06 -1.63 8.82
C ARG A 39 -16.25 -0.79 8.38
N GLU A 40 -16.23 0.52 8.61
CA GLU A 40 -17.25 1.45 8.13
C GLU A 40 -17.29 1.53 6.60
N ARG A 41 -16.16 1.25 5.93
CA ARG A 41 -16.06 1.05 4.47
C ARG A 41 -16.51 -0.34 4.00
N GLY A 42 -17.02 -1.19 4.90
CA GLY A 42 -17.52 -2.52 4.58
C GLY A 42 -16.43 -3.61 4.47
N LEU A 43 -15.20 -3.34 4.88
CA LEU A 43 -14.12 -4.33 4.85
C LEU A 43 -14.13 -5.21 6.10
N VAL A 44 -13.86 -6.50 5.92
CA VAL A 44 -13.58 -7.42 7.03
C VAL A 44 -12.17 -7.13 7.55
N VAL A 45 -12.04 -6.82 8.85
CA VAL A 45 -10.74 -6.50 9.46
C VAL A 45 -10.55 -7.32 10.73
N ASN A 46 -9.58 -8.21 10.69
CA ASN A 46 -9.09 -8.97 11.84
C ASN A 46 -7.91 -8.24 12.42
N ARG A 47 -7.84 -8.16 13.76
CA ARG A 47 -6.84 -7.36 14.46
C ARG A 47 -6.02 -8.24 15.38
N GLN A 48 -4.75 -7.91 15.54
CA GLN A 48 -3.85 -8.59 16.45
C GLN A 48 -3.85 -10.11 16.17
N VAL A 49 -3.68 -10.50 14.91
CA VAL A 49 -3.79 -11.91 14.46
C VAL A 49 -2.46 -12.63 14.66
N ALA A 50 -2.46 -13.77 15.36
CA ALA A 50 -1.25 -14.57 15.55
C ALA A 50 -0.71 -15.10 14.21
N VAL A 51 0.61 -14.97 13.99
CA VAL A 51 1.30 -15.49 12.81
C VAL A 51 2.21 -16.63 13.28
N PRO A 52 1.78 -17.90 13.17
CA PRO A 52 2.54 -18.99 13.70
C PRO A 52 3.83 -19.24 12.91
N ILE A 53 4.86 -19.67 13.62
CA ILE A 53 6.06 -20.26 13.03
C ILE A 53 6.03 -21.77 13.23
N VAL A 54 6.65 -22.50 12.31
CA VAL A 54 6.89 -23.94 12.47
C VAL A 54 8.37 -24.16 12.66
N TRP A 55 8.74 -24.74 13.80
CA TRP A 55 10.11 -25.11 14.11
C TRP A 55 10.14 -26.58 14.52
N ASN A 56 10.93 -27.39 13.82
CA ASN A 56 11.05 -28.83 14.04
C ASN A 56 9.69 -29.56 14.13
N GLY A 57 8.77 -29.23 13.22
CA GLY A 57 7.43 -29.83 13.17
C GLY A 57 6.46 -29.35 14.26
N THR A 58 6.90 -28.50 15.19
CA THR A 58 6.06 -27.90 16.22
C THR A 58 5.64 -26.49 15.81
N SER A 59 4.35 -26.18 15.93
CA SER A 59 3.84 -24.83 15.66
C SER A 59 3.90 -23.98 16.93
N PHE A 60 4.47 -22.78 16.82
CA PHE A 60 4.51 -21.78 17.87
C PHE A 60 3.67 -20.59 17.42
N HIS A 61 2.70 -20.21 18.24
CA HIS A 61 1.84 -19.05 18.02
C HIS A 61 2.35 -17.82 18.78
N GLU A 62 3.37 -18.03 19.61
CA GLU A 62 4.08 -17.05 20.41
C GLU A 62 5.19 -16.41 19.55
N GLY A 63 5.18 -15.08 19.45
CA GLY A 63 6.31 -14.32 18.87
C GLY A 63 5.91 -13.34 17.77
N PHE A 64 4.94 -13.68 16.92
CA PHE A 64 4.50 -12.78 15.85
C PHE A 64 2.99 -12.57 15.85
N ARG A 65 2.60 -11.31 15.73
CA ARG A 65 1.22 -10.88 15.69
C ARG A 65 1.10 -9.78 14.66
N ALA A 66 0.25 -9.98 13.66
CA ALA A 66 -0.05 -8.99 12.67
C ALA A 66 -1.04 -7.97 13.24
N ASP A 67 -0.77 -6.68 13.08
CA ASP A 67 -1.64 -5.64 13.64
C ASP A 67 -3.03 -5.71 13.02
N LEU A 68 -3.11 -5.76 11.68
CA LEU A 68 -4.35 -6.01 10.96
C LEU A 68 -4.16 -7.00 9.81
N ILE A 69 -5.20 -7.81 9.56
CA ILE A 69 -5.40 -8.54 8.31
C ILE A 69 -6.74 -8.10 7.73
N VAL A 70 -6.69 -7.48 6.55
CA VAL A 70 -7.83 -6.87 5.87
C VAL A 70 -8.29 -7.75 4.72
N ALA A 71 -9.58 -8.09 4.73
CA ALA A 71 -10.28 -8.98 3.80
C ALA A 71 -9.55 -10.32 3.56
N ASP A 72 -8.81 -10.79 4.55
CA ASP A 72 -7.91 -11.97 4.47
C ASP A 72 -6.84 -11.90 3.36
N LEU A 73 -6.57 -10.72 2.81
CA LEU A 73 -5.72 -10.54 1.63
C LEU A 73 -4.51 -9.65 1.89
N VAL A 74 -4.66 -8.59 2.69
CA VAL A 74 -3.60 -7.60 2.95
C VAL A 74 -3.24 -7.57 4.43
N ILE A 75 -1.96 -7.70 4.74
CA ILE A 75 -1.44 -7.47 6.10
C ILE A 75 -1.11 -5.99 6.28
N VAL A 76 -1.48 -5.40 7.41
CA VAL A 76 -1.06 -4.04 7.79
C VAL A 76 -0.28 -4.11 9.08
N GLU A 77 0.91 -3.52 9.06
CA GLU A 77 1.76 -3.31 10.24
C GLU A 77 1.85 -1.80 10.49
N LEU A 78 1.58 -1.39 11.71
CA LEU A 78 1.55 0.00 12.11
C LEU A 78 2.79 0.37 12.89
N LYS A 79 3.27 1.59 12.66
CA LYS A 79 4.34 2.21 13.43
C LYS A 79 3.93 3.62 13.83
N SER A 80 4.43 4.09 14.96
CA SER A 80 4.33 5.49 15.39
C SER A 80 5.67 5.94 15.95
N VAL A 81 6.64 6.03 15.04
CA VAL A 81 8.05 6.32 15.36
C VAL A 81 8.57 7.42 14.44
N GLU A 82 9.66 8.06 14.83
CA GLU A 82 10.27 9.12 14.01
C GLU A 82 10.68 8.62 12.62
N GLN A 83 11.30 7.42 12.55
CA GLN A 83 11.77 6.86 11.28
C GLN A 83 11.59 5.34 11.24
N LEU A 84 11.23 4.82 10.07
CA LEU A 84 11.16 3.38 9.83
C LEU A 84 12.56 2.78 9.66
N ALA A 85 12.91 1.81 10.50
CA ALA A 85 14.08 0.99 10.31
C ALA A 85 13.85 -0.08 9.20
N PRO A 86 14.89 -0.46 8.44
CA PRO A 86 14.78 -1.51 7.41
C PRO A 86 14.25 -2.86 7.92
N VAL A 87 14.44 -3.15 9.21
CA VAL A 87 13.94 -4.38 9.86
C VAL A 87 12.43 -4.47 9.85
N HIS A 88 11.70 -3.35 9.92
CA HIS A 88 10.24 -3.35 9.92
C HIS A 88 9.67 -3.93 8.62
N ALA A 89 10.25 -3.54 7.47
CA ALA A 89 9.84 -4.09 6.17
C ALA A 89 10.22 -5.58 6.02
N ARG A 90 11.36 -6.00 6.61
CA ARG A 90 11.76 -7.41 6.62
C ARG A 90 10.81 -8.26 7.47
N GLN A 91 10.38 -7.76 8.63
CA GLN A 91 9.39 -8.42 9.49
C GLN A 91 8.07 -8.62 8.74
N LEU A 92 7.55 -7.58 8.09
CA LEU A 92 6.33 -7.69 7.28
C LEU A 92 6.49 -8.72 6.15
N LEU A 93 7.63 -8.75 5.45
CA LEU A 93 7.88 -9.77 4.43
C LEU A 93 7.88 -11.19 5.02
N THR A 94 8.41 -11.38 6.22
CA THR A 94 8.34 -12.66 6.94
C THR A 94 6.88 -13.05 7.21
N TYR A 95 6.04 -12.11 7.64
CA TYR A 95 4.61 -12.39 7.88
C TYR A 95 3.90 -12.81 6.60
N LEU A 96 4.16 -12.13 5.48
CA LEU A 96 3.60 -12.48 4.19
C LEU A 96 3.98 -13.91 3.77
N ARG A 97 5.23 -14.31 3.99
CA ARG A 97 5.70 -15.67 3.66
C ARG A 97 5.06 -16.73 4.55
N LEU A 98 5.01 -16.51 5.86
CA LEU A 98 4.44 -17.45 6.83
C LEU A 98 2.93 -17.64 6.65
N THR A 99 2.23 -16.60 6.21
CA THR A 99 0.77 -16.61 6.00
C THR A 99 0.36 -16.87 4.56
N ASN A 100 1.32 -17.08 3.65
CA ASN A 100 1.09 -17.19 2.20
C ASN A 100 0.26 -16.04 1.61
N LYS A 101 0.43 -14.83 2.14
CA LYS A 101 -0.21 -13.61 1.62
C LYS A 101 0.74 -12.86 0.70
N ARG A 102 0.18 -12.12 -0.26
CA ARG A 102 0.94 -11.52 -1.36
C ARG A 102 1.28 -10.05 -1.15
N LEU A 103 0.51 -9.35 -0.33
CA LEU A 103 0.65 -7.92 -0.13
C LEU A 103 0.57 -7.53 1.35
N GLY A 104 1.48 -6.64 1.75
CA GLY A 104 1.43 -5.97 3.03
C GLY A 104 1.70 -4.47 2.91
N LEU A 105 1.18 -3.71 3.87
CA LEU A 105 1.45 -2.29 4.06
C LEU A 105 2.09 -2.08 5.43
N LEU A 106 3.24 -1.42 5.45
CA LEU A 106 3.87 -0.90 6.65
C LEU A 106 3.56 0.61 6.70
N ILE A 107 2.86 1.05 7.74
CA ILE A 107 2.34 2.42 7.83
C ILE A 107 2.90 3.08 9.08
N ASN A 108 3.75 4.10 8.91
CA ASN A 108 4.26 4.93 9.99
C ASN A 108 3.42 6.19 10.16
N PHE A 109 2.61 6.24 11.21
CA PHE A 109 1.85 7.43 11.60
C PHE A 109 2.69 8.47 12.35
N GLY A 110 3.94 8.15 12.73
CA GLY A 110 4.86 9.09 13.38
C GLY A 110 5.51 10.12 12.42
N GLU A 111 5.38 9.92 11.11
CA GLU A 111 5.89 10.84 10.09
C GLU A 111 5.10 12.15 10.08
N ALA A 112 5.77 13.25 9.70
CA ALA A 112 5.12 14.53 9.49
C ALA A 112 4.10 14.48 8.33
N LEU A 113 4.36 13.66 7.31
CA LEU A 113 3.48 13.44 6.17
C LEU A 113 3.22 11.95 6.00
N ILE A 114 1.96 11.51 6.10
CA ILE A 114 1.61 10.09 5.97
C ILE A 114 2.06 9.46 4.63
N LYS A 115 2.17 10.25 3.56
CA LYS A 115 2.63 9.79 2.25
C LYS A 115 4.04 9.21 2.26
N THR A 116 4.91 9.70 3.16
CA THR A 116 6.28 9.20 3.32
C THR A 116 6.35 8.04 4.31
N GLY A 117 5.32 7.88 5.15
CA GLY A 117 5.20 6.81 6.14
C GLY A 117 4.63 5.50 5.62
N ILE A 118 4.08 5.46 4.40
CA ILE A 118 3.49 4.24 3.84
C ILE A 118 4.50 3.54 2.95
N LYS A 119 4.82 2.28 3.30
CA LYS A 119 5.66 1.39 2.51
C LYS A 119 4.90 0.14 2.12
N ARG A 120 4.91 -0.16 0.82
CA ARG A 120 4.34 -1.37 0.25
C ARG A 120 5.37 -2.50 0.23
N VAL A 121 4.97 -3.70 0.67
CA VAL A 121 5.81 -4.91 0.64
C VAL A 121 5.05 -6.01 -0.09
N ALA A 122 5.68 -6.59 -1.12
CA ALA A 122 5.08 -7.63 -1.94
C ALA A 122 5.80 -8.98 -1.79
N ASN A 123 5.03 -10.05 -1.83
CA ASN A 123 5.48 -11.44 -1.83
C ASN A 123 4.85 -12.15 -3.04
N ASN A 124 5.53 -12.07 -4.20
CA ASN A 124 5.06 -12.65 -5.48
C ASN A 124 3.65 -12.18 -5.89
N LEU A 125 3.33 -10.90 -5.67
CA LEU A 125 2.08 -10.33 -6.13
C LEU A 125 2.11 -10.18 -7.67
N PRO A 126 1.18 -10.82 -8.42
CA PRO A 126 1.14 -10.69 -9.87
C PRO A 126 0.78 -9.25 -10.29
N GLU A 127 1.26 -8.84 -11.47
CA GLU A 127 0.81 -7.58 -12.08
C GLU A 127 -0.70 -7.65 -12.36
N ASP A 128 -1.38 -6.54 -12.11
CA ASP A 128 -2.82 -6.44 -12.35
C ASP A 128 -3.05 -6.25 -13.85
N SER A 129 -3.58 -7.27 -14.53
CA SER A 129 -3.85 -7.23 -15.97
C SER A 129 -4.74 -6.05 -16.38
N ARG A 130 -5.58 -5.54 -15.46
CA ARG A 130 -6.38 -4.31 -15.66
C ARG A 130 -5.53 -3.06 -15.87
N GLN A 131 -4.34 -2.99 -15.24
CA GLN A 131 -3.39 -1.90 -15.43
C GLN A 131 -2.60 -2.04 -16.73
N GLU A 132 -2.34 -3.27 -17.19
CA GLU A 132 -1.69 -3.51 -18.48
C GLU A 132 -2.57 -3.03 -19.63
N ASP A 133 -3.86 -3.39 -19.64
CA ASP A 133 -4.82 -2.94 -20.65
C ASP A 133 -4.94 -1.41 -20.69
N SER A 134 -4.96 -0.77 -19.52
CA SER A 134 -5.02 0.69 -19.38
C SER A 134 -3.73 1.38 -19.86
N ARG A 135 -2.56 0.82 -19.54
CA ARG A 135 -1.24 1.32 -20.00
C ARG A 135 -1.06 1.12 -21.50
N GLN A 136 -1.55 0.00 -22.05
CA GLN A 136 -1.52 -0.30 -23.48
C GLN A 136 -2.43 0.68 -24.24
N ALA A 137 -3.65 0.93 -23.75
CA ALA A 137 -4.59 1.90 -24.33
C ALA A 137 -4.03 3.33 -24.32
N ALA A 138 -3.40 3.76 -23.22
CA ALA A 138 -2.78 5.09 -23.12
C ALA A 138 -1.55 5.26 -24.04
N LYS A 139 -0.77 4.20 -24.29
CA LYS A 139 0.33 4.20 -25.27
C LYS A 139 -0.18 4.28 -26.70
N THR A 140 -1.25 3.55 -27.04
CA THR A 140 -1.88 3.58 -28.37
C THR A 140 -2.42 4.97 -28.70
N GLN A 141 -3.06 5.66 -27.74
CA GLN A 141 -3.60 7.01 -27.95
C GLN A 141 -2.52 8.10 -28.13
N ARG A 142 -1.34 7.95 -27.50
CA ARG A 142 -0.20 8.87 -27.72
C ARG A 142 0.48 8.69 -29.08
N SER A 143 0.40 7.49 -29.66
CA SER A 143 0.92 7.18 -31.00
C SER A 143 0.08 7.80 -32.13
N THR A 144 -1.21 7.98 -31.92
CA THR A 144 -2.16 8.48 -32.94
C THR A 144 -2.22 10.01 -33.10
N ILE A 145 -1.44 10.79 -32.33
CA ILE A 145 -1.39 12.25 -32.50
C ILE A 145 -0.50 12.57 -33.70
N VAL A 146 -1.14 12.68 -34.87
CA VAL A 146 -0.54 13.17 -36.12
C VAL A 146 0.05 14.56 -35.88
N LYS A 147 1.36 14.73 -36.11
CA LYS A 147 2.03 16.04 -36.06
C LYS A 147 1.31 17.01 -37.01
N PRO A 148 1.01 18.24 -36.58
CA PRO A 148 0.42 19.24 -37.46
C PRO A 148 1.38 19.55 -38.62
N PRO A 149 0.87 19.86 -39.82
CA PRO A 149 1.71 20.17 -40.98
C PRO A 149 2.56 21.42 -40.69
N ARG A 150 3.84 21.35 -41.06
CA ARG A 150 4.77 22.48 -40.90
C ARG A 150 4.31 23.65 -41.79
N SER A 151 4.17 24.83 -41.20
CA SER A 151 3.86 26.07 -41.90
C SER A 151 4.92 26.38 -42.97
N PRO A 152 4.55 26.85 -44.17
CA PRO A 152 5.51 27.17 -45.21
C PRO A 152 6.31 28.43 -44.84
N THR A 153 7.64 28.31 -44.91
CA THR A 153 8.58 29.39 -44.66
C THR A 153 8.43 30.49 -45.71
N VAL A 154 7.94 31.67 -45.31
CA VAL A 154 7.90 32.85 -46.18
C VAL A 154 9.32 33.42 -46.29
N HIS A 155 9.96 33.24 -47.45
CA HIS A 155 11.19 33.96 -47.78
C HIS A 155 10.87 35.43 -48.05
N ARG A 156 11.27 36.29 -47.12
CA ARG A 156 11.16 37.74 -47.24
C ARG A 156 12.43 38.23 -47.95
N THR A 157 12.32 38.53 -49.24
CA THR A 157 13.37 39.23 -50.00
C THR A 157 13.38 40.70 -49.59
N SER A 158 14.46 41.15 -48.97
CA SER A 158 14.74 42.56 -48.67
C SER A 158 15.28 43.27 -49.92
N LYS A 159 14.65 44.39 -50.28
CA LYS A 159 15.27 45.49 -51.02
C LYS A 159 15.73 46.54 -50.02
#